data_AF-A0A9N9G4B0-F1
#
_entry.id   AF-A0A9N9G4B0-F1
#
_cell.length_a   1.000
_cell.length_b   1.000
_cell.length_c   1.000
_cell.angle_alpha   90.00
_cell.angle_beta   90.00
_cell.angle_gamma   90.00
#
_symmetry.space_group_name_H-M   'P 1'
#
loop_
_entity.id
_entity.type
_entity.pdbx_description
1 polymer ?
#
loop_
_entity_poly.entity_id
_entity_poly.type
_entity_poly.pdbx_seq_one_letter_code
_entity_poly.pdbx_strand_id
1 'polypeptide(L)'
;MPKETTGSLAVQDELNRIDYCEFLSISKNVKEIAGTDSESFSGVFLNPKRINTDLSKEILDLLIEYYCDTYNKDFVALSNIHVTNSEAIPVLSKVNIYRQLRLGSKVFRSSYSKRHI
;
A
#
# COMPACT_ATOMS: atom_id res chain seq x y z
N MET A 1 32.93 15.65 22.14
CA MET A 1 31.60 16.18 22.52
C MET A 1 30.82 16.46 21.24
N PRO A 2 29.74 15.74 20.91
CA PRO A 2 28.92 16.08 19.75
C PRO A 2 27.87 17.11 20.13
N LYS A 3 27.69 18.08 19.24
CA LYS A 3 26.78 19.22 19.35
C LYS A 3 25.38 18.74 18.90
N GLU A 4 24.43 18.75 19.82
CA GLU A 4 23.02 18.51 19.54
C GLU A 4 22.53 19.56 18.53
N THR A 5 22.08 19.12 17.36
CA THR A 5 21.33 19.96 16.43
C THR A 5 19.93 19.39 16.34
N THR A 6 19.02 20.02 17.08
CA THR A 6 17.58 19.84 17.03
C THR A 6 17.07 20.25 15.64
N GLY A 7 17.04 19.29 14.73
CA GLY A 7 16.39 19.41 13.42
C GLY A 7 14.89 19.20 13.57
N SER A 8 14.12 20.25 13.26
CA SER A 8 12.68 20.39 13.39
C SER A 8 11.84 19.16 13.01
N LEU A 9 10.85 18.87 13.86
CA LEU A 9 9.96 17.71 13.87
C LEU A 9 8.65 18.01 13.10
N ALA A 10 8.78 18.53 11.88
CA ALA A 10 7.65 18.90 11.05
C ALA A 10 7.89 18.57 9.58
N VAL A 11 7.67 17.30 9.21
CA VAL A 11 7.31 16.97 7.83
C VAL A 11 6.13 16.01 7.92
N GLN A 12 4.96 16.61 8.04
CA GLN A 12 3.66 15.97 7.84
C GLN A 12 3.54 15.50 6.39
N ASP A 13 2.77 14.42 6.25
CA ASP A 13 1.97 13.99 5.10
C ASP A 13 2.28 14.63 3.73
N GLU A 14 3.03 13.90 2.91
CA GLU A 14 2.80 13.84 1.47
C GLU A 14 3.67 12.71 0.93
N LEU A 15 3.06 11.65 0.40
CA LEU A 15 3.76 10.70 -0.45
C LEU A 15 4.35 11.52 -1.61
N ASN A 16 5.66 11.67 -1.65
CA ASN A 16 6.32 12.45 -2.68
C ASN A 16 5.91 11.87 -4.04
N ARG A 17 5.36 12.71 -4.92
CA ARG A 17 4.92 12.34 -6.26
C ARG A 17 5.99 11.58 -7.05
N ILE A 18 7.27 11.85 -6.78
CA ILE A 18 8.42 11.14 -7.35
C ILE A 18 8.45 9.67 -6.88
N ASP A 19 8.27 9.41 -5.58
CA ASP A 19 8.24 8.04 -5.01
C ASP A 19 7.08 7.22 -5.59
N TYR A 20 5.94 7.88 -5.83
CA TYR A 20 4.76 7.23 -6.42
C TYR A 20 4.98 6.86 -7.90
N CYS A 21 5.56 7.76 -8.70
CA CYS A 21 5.87 7.50 -10.11
C CYS A 21 6.90 6.37 -10.28
N GLU A 22 7.90 6.29 -9.39
CA GLU A 22 8.90 5.22 -9.42
C GLU A 22 8.26 3.86 -9.08
N PHE A 23 7.40 3.81 -8.07
CA PHE A 23 6.62 2.62 -7.73
C PHE A 23 5.76 2.13 -8.91
N LEU A 24 5.03 3.03 -9.58
CA LEU A 24 4.22 2.70 -10.75
C LEU A 24 5.05 2.16 -11.93
N SER A 25 6.28 2.65 -12.09
CA SER A 25 7.16 2.20 -13.16
C SER A 25 7.67 0.78 -12.90
N ILE A 26 8.03 0.49 -11.65
CA ILE A 26 8.47 -0.85 -11.22
C ILE A 26 7.32 -1.85 -11.31
N SER A 27 6.09 -1.46 -10.93
CA SER A 27 4.93 -2.36 -10.96
C SER A 27 4.52 -2.76 -12.38
N LYS A 28 4.60 -1.83 -13.34
CA LYS A 28 4.32 -2.10 -14.76
C LYS A 28 5.30 -3.10 -15.37
N ASN A 29 6.58 -3.01 -14.98
CA ASN A 29 7.65 -3.84 -15.55
C ASN A 29 8.05 -4.99 -14.63
N VAL A 30 7.23 -5.33 -13.63
CA VAL A 30 7.59 -6.35 -12.63
C VAL A 30 7.88 -7.70 -13.28
N LYS A 31 7.25 -7.99 -14.43
CA LYS A 31 7.42 -9.23 -15.20
C LYS A 31 8.73 -9.28 -16.00
N GLU A 32 9.29 -8.13 -16.36
CA GLU A 32 10.59 -8.01 -17.04
C GLU A 32 11.75 -7.95 -16.05
N ILE A 33 11.49 -7.44 -14.84
CA ILE A 33 12.49 -7.33 -13.75
C ILE A 33 12.52 -8.58 -12.87
N ALA A 34 11.40 -9.30 -12.77
CA ALA A 34 11.36 -10.62 -12.14
C ALA A 34 12.16 -11.58 -13.02
N GLY A 35 13.34 -11.96 -12.53
CA GLY A 35 14.19 -12.94 -13.20
C GLY A 35 13.41 -14.21 -13.53
N THR A 36 13.79 -14.84 -14.64
CA THR A 36 13.19 -16.04 -15.25
C THR A 36 13.20 -17.30 -14.39
N ASP A 37 13.49 -17.15 -13.09
CA ASP A 37 13.57 -18.23 -12.12
C ASP A 37 12.16 -18.52 -11.59
N SER A 38 11.74 -19.77 -11.70
CA SER A 38 10.46 -20.28 -11.21
C SER A 38 10.43 -20.41 -9.69
N GLU A 39 10.87 -19.38 -8.95
CA GLU A 39 10.67 -19.33 -7.52
C GLU A 39 9.19 -19.13 -7.24
N SER A 40 8.62 -19.89 -6.30
CA SER A 40 7.24 -19.69 -5.85
C SER A 40 7.08 -18.25 -5.37
N PHE A 41 6.31 -17.45 -6.11
CA PHE A 41 6.15 -16.01 -5.88
C PHE A 41 5.33 -15.75 -4.61
N SER A 42 5.96 -15.81 -3.45
CA SER A 42 5.35 -15.38 -2.19
C SER A 42 5.92 -14.01 -1.81
N GLY A 43 5.28 -12.96 -2.32
CA GLY A 43 5.54 -11.61 -1.82
C GLY A 43 5.19 -11.52 -0.33
N VAL A 44 6.17 -11.21 0.52
CA VAL A 44 5.95 -11.05 1.96
C VAL A 44 6.02 -9.58 2.33
N PHE A 45 4.92 -9.04 2.84
CA PHE A 45 4.92 -7.73 3.47
C PHE A 45 5.62 -7.82 4.83
N LEU A 46 6.71 -7.08 4.99
CA LEU A 46 7.51 -7.08 6.21
C LEU A 46 7.19 -5.85 7.06
N ASN A 47 6.98 -6.07 8.36
CA ASN A 47 6.86 -5.06 9.41
C ASN A 47 5.84 -3.94 9.08
N PRO A 48 4.55 -4.11 9.43
CA PRO A 48 3.56 -3.06 9.23
C PRO A 48 3.98 -1.79 9.98
N LYS A 49 4.02 -0.67 9.27
CA LYS A 49 4.31 0.64 9.86
C LYS A 49 3.09 1.20 10.58
N ARG A 50 1.91 0.98 10.00
CA ARG A 50 0.62 1.34 10.59
C ARG A 50 -0.35 0.20 10.32
N ILE A 51 -1.09 -0.18 11.36
CA ILE A 51 -2.09 -1.23 11.32
C ILE A 51 -3.45 -0.56 11.42
N ASN A 52 -4.46 -1.07 10.71
CA ASN A 52 -5.83 -0.56 10.77
C ASN A 52 -5.95 0.95 10.50
N THR A 53 -5.16 1.47 9.55
CA THR A 53 -5.26 2.87 9.15
C THR A 53 -6.52 3.08 8.33
N ASP A 54 -7.31 4.09 8.70
CA ASP A 54 -8.50 4.45 7.96
C ASP A 54 -8.14 4.98 6.56
N LEU A 55 -8.83 4.47 5.55
CA LEU A 55 -8.78 5.01 4.20
C LEU A 55 -9.59 6.31 4.16
N SER A 56 -9.15 7.26 3.33
CA SER A 56 -10.01 8.37 2.97
C SER A 56 -11.24 7.85 2.23
N LYS A 57 -12.37 8.54 2.38
CA LYS A 57 -13.62 8.19 1.72
C LYS A 57 -13.44 8.07 0.20
N GLU A 58 -12.71 9.02 -0.40
CA GLU A 58 -12.42 9.03 -1.84
C GLU A 58 -11.70 7.76 -2.31
N ILE A 59 -10.71 7.28 -1.56
CA ILE A 59 -9.98 6.05 -1.91
C ILE A 59 -10.85 4.81 -1.71
N LEU A 60 -11.67 4.78 -0.65
CA LEU A 60 -12.61 3.69 -0.43
C LEU A 60 -13.66 3.61 -1.54
N ASP A 61 -14.22 4.75 -1.95
CA ASP A 61 -15.19 4.82 -3.05
C ASP A 61 -14.57 4.33 -4.36
N LEU A 62 -13.34 4.77 -4.67
CA LEU A 62 -12.61 4.32 -5.87
C LEU A 62 -12.31 2.82 -5.85
N LEU A 63 -11.97 2.26 -4.69
CA LEU A 63 -11.75 0.82 -4.51
C LEU A 63 -13.04 0.03 -4.76
N ILE A 64 -14.17 0.53 -4.25
CA ILE A 64 -15.48 -0.08 -4.46
C ILE A 64 -15.83 -0.06 -5.94
N GLU A 65 -15.72 1.09 -6.60
CA GLU A 65 -15.96 1.26 -8.04
C GLU A 65 -15.09 0.28 -8.85
N TYR A 66 -13.79 0.25 -8.58
CA TYR A 66 -12.86 -0.66 -9.25
C TYR A 66 -13.26 -2.13 -9.10
N TYR A 67 -13.66 -2.56 -7.91
CA TYR A 67 -14.05 -3.96 -7.69
C TYR A 67 -15.39 -4.32 -8.32
N CYS A 68 -16.36 -3.41 -8.28
CA CYS A 68 -17.62 -3.56 -9.00
C CYS A 68 -17.36 -3.76 -10.49
N ASP A 69 -16.54 -2.91 -11.10
CA ASP A 69 -16.24 -2.95 -12.54
C ASP A 69 -15.42 -4.19 -12.94
N THR A 70 -14.42 -4.54 -12.13
CA THR A 70 -13.49 -5.64 -12.45
C THR A 70 -14.15 -7.01 -12.35
N TYR A 71 -15.00 -7.20 -11.34
CA TYR A 71 -15.56 -8.51 -11.03
C TYR A 71 -17.04 -8.63 -11.38
N ASN A 72 -17.68 -7.54 -11.81
CA ASN A 72 -19.10 -7.46 -12.13
C ASN A 72 -19.98 -8.03 -10.99
N LYS A 73 -19.71 -7.59 -9.76
CA LYS A 73 -20.40 -7.98 -8.53
C LYS A 73 -20.62 -6.76 -7.65
N ASP A 74 -21.60 -6.84 -6.75
CA ASP A 74 -21.88 -5.77 -5.81
C ASP A 74 -20.81 -5.72 -4.71
N PHE A 75 -19.96 -4.70 -4.74
CA PHE A 75 -19.08 -4.34 -3.63
C PHE A 75 -19.61 -3.11 -2.92
N VAL A 76 -19.51 -3.09 -1.60
CA VAL A 76 -20.02 -1.99 -0.76
C VAL A 76 -19.08 -1.72 0.40
N ALA A 77 -19.06 -0.48 0.90
CA ALA A 77 -18.33 -0.18 2.12
C ALA A 77 -18.86 -1.04 3.28
N LEU A 78 -17.97 -1.60 4.10
CA LEU A 78 -18.37 -2.42 5.26
C LEU A 78 -19.34 -1.68 6.19
N SER A 79 -19.21 -0.36 6.34
CA SER A 79 -20.12 0.46 7.14
C SER A 79 -21.58 0.42 6.66
N ASN A 80 -21.80 0.07 5.39
CA ASN A 80 -23.10 0.11 4.73
C ASN A 80 -23.69 -1.30 4.53
N ILE A 81 -23.02 -2.36 5.00
CA ILE A 81 -23.45 -3.74 4.71
C ILE A 81 -24.87 -4.06 5.22
N HIS A 82 -25.32 -3.37 6.27
CA HIS A 82 -26.65 -3.59 6.86
C HIS A 82 -27.80 -2.99 6.04
N VAL A 83 -27.51 -2.10 5.08
CA VAL A 83 -28.50 -1.42 4.24
C VAL A 83 -28.41 -1.85 2.76
N THR A 84 -27.60 -2.86 2.45
CA THR A 84 -27.33 -3.34 1.09
C THR A 84 -27.88 -4.74 0.87
N ASN A 85 -27.83 -5.22 -0.38
CA ASN A 85 -28.17 -6.60 -0.73
C ASN A 85 -27.40 -7.60 0.15
N SER A 86 -28.06 -8.70 0.53
CA SER A 86 -27.44 -9.74 1.38
C SER A 86 -26.24 -10.45 0.71
N GLU A 87 -26.09 -10.32 -0.61
CA GLU A 87 -25.00 -10.90 -1.38
C GLU A 87 -23.83 -9.92 -1.61
N ALA A 88 -23.96 -8.66 -1.15
CA ALA A 88 -22.94 -7.64 -1.36
C ALA A 88 -21.65 -7.98 -0.60
N ILE A 89 -20.51 -7.77 -1.26
CA ILE A 89 -19.18 -8.06 -0.72
C ILE A 89 -18.64 -6.81 -0.01
N PRO A 90 -18.35 -6.88 1.30
CA PRO A 90 -17.83 -5.73 2.03
C PRO A 90 -16.38 -5.41 1.66
N VAL A 91 -16.12 -4.13 1.41
CA VAL A 91 -14.80 -3.53 1.32
C VAL A 91 -14.47 -2.88 2.66
N LEU A 92 -13.34 -3.28 3.25
CA LEU A 92 -12.88 -2.69 4.51
C LEU A 92 -12.37 -1.27 4.27
N SER A 93 -12.81 -0.34 5.11
CA SER A 93 -12.29 1.04 5.15
C SER A 93 -10.94 1.16 5.84
N LYS A 94 -10.32 0.03 6.21
CA LYS A 94 -9.09 -0.03 7.00
C LYS A 94 -8.04 -0.85 6.29
N VAL A 95 -6.82 -0.32 6.25
CA VAL A 95 -5.68 -0.97 5.60
C VAL A 95 -4.46 -1.00 6.51
N ASN A 96 -3.63 -2.01 6.31
CA ASN A 96 -2.31 -2.06 6.90
C ASN A 96 -1.30 -1.44 5.92
N ILE A 97 -0.51 -0.49 6.40
CA ILE A 97 0.52 0.17 5.61
C ILE A 97 1.86 -0.47 5.92
N TYR A 98 2.43 -1.15 4.94
CA TYR A 98 3.75 -1.79 5.03
C TYR A 98 4.80 -0.93 4.33
N ARG A 99 6.03 -0.93 4.86
CA ARG A 99 7.16 -0.20 4.25
C ARG A 99 8.10 -1.08 3.45
N GLN A 100 8.03 -2.38 3.69
CA GLN A 100 8.95 -3.35 3.14
C GLN A 100 8.14 -4.47 2.50
N LEU A 101 8.52 -4.80 1.28
CA LEU A 101 7.98 -5.91 0.50
C LEU A 101 9.16 -6.78 0.10
N ARG A 102 9.16 -8.04 0.53
CA ARG A 102 10.14 -9.02 0.05
C ARG A 102 9.54 -9.79 -1.11
N LEU A 103 10.20 -9.80 -2.26
CA LEU A 103 9.86 -10.63 -3.42
C LEU A 103 11.02 -11.60 -3.66
N GLY A 104 10.77 -12.91 -3.50
CA GLY A 104 11.83 -13.92 -3.50
C GLY A 104 12.89 -13.61 -2.43
N SER A 105 14.16 -13.58 -2.84
CA SER A 105 15.28 -13.17 -1.99
C SER A 105 15.46 -11.65 -1.82
N LYS A 106 14.80 -10.82 -2.63
CA LYS A 106 15.02 -9.37 -2.70
C LYS A 106 14.03 -8.59 -1.82
N VAL A 107 14.55 -7.66 -1.00
CA VAL A 107 13.72 -6.76 -0.18
C VAL A 107 13.64 -5.38 -0.83
N PHE A 108 12.42 -5.00 -1.18
CA PHE A 108 12.06 -3.66 -1.62
C PHE A 108 11.64 -2.85 -0.40
N ARG A 109 12.26 -1.69 -0.22
CA ARG A 109 11.99 -0.79 0.89
C ARG A 109 11.63 0.56 0.33
N SER A 110 10.56 1.14 0.85
CA SER A 110 10.22 2.52 0.54
C SER A 110 11.37 3.47 0.95
N SER A 111 11.67 4.46 0.11
CA SER A 111 12.70 5.50 0.27
C SER A 111 12.60 6.28 1.60
N TYR A 112 11.44 6.21 2.25
CA TYR A 112 11.22 6.65 3.63
C TYR A 112 12.05 5.94 4.71
N SER A 113 12.94 5.03 4.33
CA SER A 113 13.99 4.48 5.18
C SER A 113 15.34 5.13 4.88
N LYS A 114 15.52 6.39 5.23
CA LYS A 114 16.88 6.92 5.34
C LYS A 114 17.51 6.33 6.61
N ARG A 115 18.65 5.64 6.45
CA ARG A 115 19.57 5.41 7.57
C ARG A 115 20.07 6.81 7.95
N HIS A 116 19.93 7.18 9.22
CA HIS A 116 20.77 8.21 9.77
C HIS A 116 22.22 7.78 9.54
N ILE A 117 23.00 8.62 8.85
CA ILE A 117 24.46 8.63 8.94
C ILE A 117 24.79 9.72 9.95
#